data_AF-A0A3C1DQG0-F1
#
_entry.id   AF-A0A3C1DQG0-F1
#
_cell.length_a   1.000
_cell.length_b   1.000
_cell.length_c   1.000
_cell.angle_alpha   90.00
_cell.angle_beta   90.00
_cell.angle_gamma   90.00
#
_symmetry.space_group_name_H-M   'P 1'
#
loop_
_entity.id
_entity.type
_entity.pdbx_description
1 polymer ?
#
loop_
_entity_poly.entity_id
_entity_poly.type
_entity_poly.pdbx_seq_one_letter_code
_entity_poly.pdbx_strand_id
1 'polypeptide(L)'
;MISVLGAAANPTFEMPSIDYHQIAPILVVLGMAVVSVLVEAFVPREARRTVQLILTFATLIVAFILVVSLAGQRALAAAGAVAVDGPSLFLQGSLLILAIMAALLVAEKGIDSAGDAFAARANALPGSVDEREFTKRGWLTTEIWPLFLFSVGGMLLFVTGSDLLILFVGLEIMSLPLYLLAGMARRRRLLSQEAAMKYFLLGAFSSGFFLYGAAMLYGFAGTVDLGGIADAVNANAGQNGLLIAGMALISVGLFFKVAAVPFHQWAPDVYQGSPTSITSFMAACVKLAAFGAMLRIMYVALGGLRWDWRPMFWVIAILTMFVGVIIALTQTDVKRMLAYSSVAHAGFLLIAVIATNEQGLGGAMFYLLAYGVATIGAFGVVSLVRDSTGEA
;
A
#
# COMPACT_ATOMS: atom_id res chain seq x y z
N MET A 1 42.68 -38.32 31.96
CA MET A 1 41.25 -38.61 31.69
C MET A 1 40.48 -37.31 31.88
N ILE A 2 39.93 -36.80 30.79
CA ILE A 2 39.34 -35.47 30.63
C ILE A 2 37.92 -35.48 31.22
N SER A 3 37.67 -34.64 32.22
CA SER A 3 36.34 -34.32 32.75
C SER A 3 35.97 -32.91 32.24
N VAL A 4 35.54 -32.84 30.99
CA VAL A 4 34.96 -31.62 30.38
C VAL A 4 33.54 -31.99 29.94
N LEU A 5 32.67 -32.18 30.92
CA LEU A 5 31.22 -32.10 30.76
C LEU A 5 30.73 -31.09 31.80
N GLY A 6 31.15 -29.84 31.63
CA GLY A 6 30.48 -28.71 32.25
C GLY A 6 29.07 -28.66 31.70
N ALA A 7 28.08 -28.72 32.60
CA ALA A 7 26.67 -28.65 32.28
C ALA A 7 26.41 -27.44 31.36
N ALA A 8 26.12 -27.70 30.09
CA ALA A 8 25.49 -26.72 29.23
C ALA A 8 24.13 -26.42 29.87
N ALA A 9 24.01 -25.24 30.47
CA ALA A 9 22.71 -24.72 30.87
C ALA A 9 21.82 -24.79 29.64
N ASN A 10 20.78 -25.63 29.68
CA ASN A 10 19.73 -25.59 28.67
C ASN A 10 19.25 -24.13 28.63
N PRO A 11 19.42 -23.38 27.53
CA PRO A 11 18.81 -22.07 27.45
C PRO A 11 17.32 -22.29 27.61
N THR A 12 16.77 -21.87 28.74
CA THR A 12 15.33 -21.84 28.95
C THR A 12 14.78 -20.99 27.82
N PHE A 13 14.05 -21.62 26.91
CA PHE A 13 13.35 -20.93 25.84
C PHE A 13 12.37 -19.95 26.49
N GLU A 14 12.76 -18.68 26.60
CA GLU A 14 11.86 -17.62 27.01
C GLU A 14 10.91 -17.35 25.86
N MET A 15 9.64 -17.67 26.07
CA MET A 15 8.61 -17.43 25.08
C MET A 15 8.52 -15.91 24.84
N PRO A 16 8.68 -15.41 23.60
CA PRO A 16 8.57 -13.99 23.33
C PRO A 16 7.19 -13.50 23.76
N SER A 17 7.14 -12.50 24.65
CA SER A 17 5.87 -11.90 25.06
C SER A 17 5.35 -11.02 23.91
N ILE A 18 4.32 -11.50 23.20
CA ILE A 18 3.63 -10.71 22.19
C ILE A 18 2.48 -9.96 22.85
N ASP A 19 2.56 -8.64 22.89
CA ASP A 19 1.42 -7.81 23.29
C ASP A 19 0.41 -7.75 22.14
N TYR A 20 -0.55 -8.67 22.16
CA TYR A 20 -1.59 -8.78 21.14
C TYR A 20 -2.46 -7.53 21.02
N HIS A 21 -2.58 -6.72 22.08
CA HIS A 21 -3.36 -5.49 22.03
C HIS A 21 -2.71 -4.46 21.11
N GLN A 22 -1.39 -4.35 21.14
CA GLN A 22 -0.61 -3.40 20.33
C GLN A 22 -0.68 -3.70 18.82
N ILE A 23 -0.81 -4.97 18.44
CA ILE A 23 -0.93 -5.40 17.04
C ILE A 23 -2.38 -5.73 16.63
N ALA A 24 -3.35 -5.52 17.53
CA ALA A 24 -4.75 -5.86 17.32
C ALA A 24 -5.36 -5.24 16.04
N PRO A 25 -5.11 -3.97 15.67
CA PRO A 25 -5.66 -3.41 14.43
C PRO A 25 -5.28 -4.21 13.18
N ILE A 26 -4.02 -4.65 13.12
CA ILE A 26 -3.49 -5.42 11.98
C ILE A 26 -4.09 -6.84 11.99
N LEU A 27 -4.10 -7.49 13.15
CA LEU A 27 -4.64 -8.84 13.31
C LEU A 27 -6.13 -8.91 12.98
N VAL A 28 -6.91 -7.91 13.39
CA VAL A 28 -8.34 -7.84 13.07
C VAL A 28 -8.54 -7.72 11.56
N VAL A 29 -7.84 -6.81 10.88
CA VAL A 29 -8.03 -6.64 9.43
C VAL A 29 -7.59 -7.88 8.65
N LEU A 30 -6.42 -8.44 8.94
CA LEU A 30 -5.92 -9.64 8.25
C LEU A 30 -6.72 -10.90 8.61
N GLY A 31 -7.09 -11.07 9.87
CA GLY A 31 -7.94 -12.18 10.32
C GLY A 31 -9.31 -12.14 9.66
N MET A 32 -9.93 -10.95 9.60
CA MET A 32 -11.21 -10.78 8.92
C MET A 32 -11.10 -10.87 7.40
N ALA A 33 -9.94 -10.58 6.80
CA ALA A 33 -9.68 -10.87 5.38
C ALA A 33 -9.74 -12.40 5.12
N VAL A 34 -9.16 -13.22 6.00
CA VAL A 34 -9.26 -14.69 5.92
C VAL A 34 -10.70 -15.16 6.13
N VAL A 35 -11.41 -14.61 7.12
CA VAL A 35 -12.84 -14.92 7.33
C VAL A 35 -13.67 -14.54 6.10
N SER A 36 -13.34 -13.43 5.45
CA SER A 36 -13.98 -12.98 4.20
C SER A 36 -13.77 -13.97 3.05
N VAL A 37 -12.62 -14.66 2.97
CA VAL A 37 -12.41 -15.78 2.04
C VAL A 37 -13.29 -16.97 2.39
N LEU A 38 -13.46 -17.30 3.67
CA LEU A 38 -14.38 -18.36 4.09
C LEU A 38 -15.84 -18.02 3.75
N VAL A 39 -16.22 -16.74 3.84
CA VAL A 39 -17.54 -16.27 3.39
C VAL A 39 -17.74 -16.53 1.90
N GLU A 40 -16.72 -16.33 1.05
CA GLU A 40 -16.79 -16.67 -0.38
C GLU A 40 -17.01 -18.16 -0.63
N ALA A 41 -16.44 -19.02 0.22
CA ALA A 41 -16.53 -20.46 0.09
C ALA A 41 -17.90 -21.02 0.55
N PHE A 42 -18.41 -20.54 1.69
CA PHE A 42 -19.55 -21.17 2.37
C PHE A 42 -20.87 -20.41 2.29
N VAL A 43 -20.86 -19.08 2.08
CA VAL A 43 -22.09 -18.29 2.08
C VAL A 43 -22.77 -18.32 0.70
N PRO A 44 -24.11 -18.58 0.64
CA PRO A 44 -24.87 -18.55 -0.61
C PRO A 44 -24.77 -17.20 -1.31
N ARG A 45 -24.73 -17.21 -2.65
CA ARG A 45 -24.49 -16.02 -3.48
C ARG A 45 -25.46 -14.87 -3.23
N GLU A 46 -26.72 -15.17 -2.92
CA GLU A 46 -27.77 -14.18 -2.68
C GLU A 46 -27.49 -13.32 -1.45
N ALA A 47 -26.97 -13.93 -0.37
CA ALA A 47 -26.63 -13.24 0.87
C ALA A 47 -25.20 -12.68 0.87
N ARG A 48 -24.33 -13.21 0.01
CA ARG A 48 -22.88 -13.01 0.07
C ARG A 48 -22.47 -11.55 0.00
N ARG A 49 -23.05 -10.75 -0.90
CA ARG A 49 -22.71 -9.32 -0.99
C ARG A 49 -23.00 -8.59 0.31
N THR A 50 -24.19 -8.80 0.88
CA THR A 50 -24.59 -8.15 2.13
C THR A 50 -23.68 -8.55 3.29
N VAL A 51 -23.36 -9.84 3.40
CA VAL A 51 -22.43 -10.34 4.43
C VAL A 51 -21.05 -9.73 4.26
N GLN A 52 -20.50 -9.68 3.05
CA GLN A 52 -19.18 -9.11 2.79
C GLN A 52 -19.11 -7.60 3.09
N LEU A 53 -20.17 -6.86 2.77
CA LEU A 53 -20.26 -5.43 3.08
C LEU A 53 -20.28 -5.20 4.59
N ILE A 54 -21.15 -5.90 5.32
CA ILE A 54 -21.24 -5.79 6.79
C ILE A 54 -19.89 -6.15 7.41
N LEU A 55 -19.30 -7.27 6.99
CA LEU A 55 -18.01 -7.73 7.49
C LEU A 55 -16.91 -6.70 7.22
N THR A 56 -16.81 -6.17 6.01
CA THR A 56 -15.77 -5.19 5.64
C THR A 56 -15.90 -3.91 6.46
N PHE A 57 -17.08 -3.29 6.48
CA PHE A 57 -17.28 -2.03 7.21
C PHE A 57 -17.11 -2.21 8.72
N ALA A 58 -17.64 -3.30 9.30
CA ALA A 58 -17.43 -3.61 10.71
C ALA A 58 -15.94 -3.79 11.03
N THR A 59 -15.20 -4.51 10.19
CA THR A 59 -13.75 -4.72 10.34
C THR A 59 -12.99 -3.39 10.34
N LEU A 60 -13.26 -2.52 9.36
CA LEU A 60 -12.57 -1.24 9.26
C LEU A 60 -12.89 -0.30 10.44
N ILE A 61 -14.15 -0.28 10.89
CA ILE A 61 -14.57 0.52 12.05
C ILE A 61 -13.92 0.00 13.34
N VAL A 62 -13.95 -1.31 13.57
CA VAL A 62 -13.32 -1.93 14.75
C VAL A 62 -11.81 -1.68 14.75
N ALA A 63 -11.14 -1.86 13.60
CA ALA A 63 -9.72 -1.56 13.48
C ALA A 63 -9.42 -0.08 13.78
N PHE A 64 -10.27 0.85 13.35
CA PHE A 64 -10.10 2.28 13.63
C PHE A 64 -10.25 2.57 15.12
N ILE A 65 -11.25 2.00 15.78
CA ILE A 65 -11.44 2.12 17.24
C ILE A 65 -10.21 1.58 17.98
N LEU A 66 -9.65 0.45 17.54
CA LEU A 66 -8.45 -0.13 18.15
C LEU A 66 -7.22 0.78 17.97
N VAL A 67 -7.02 1.38 16.79
CA VAL A 67 -5.96 2.38 16.58
C VAL A 67 -6.12 3.57 17.52
N VAL A 68 -7.35 4.07 17.69
CA VAL A 68 -7.65 5.18 18.61
C VAL A 68 -7.39 4.77 20.07
N SER A 69 -7.69 3.53 20.47
CA SER A 69 -7.41 3.06 21.84
C SER A 69 -5.92 2.93 22.15
N LEU A 70 -5.07 2.82 21.11
CA LEU A 70 -3.61 2.79 21.24
C LEU A 70 -3.00 4.20 21.27
N ALA A 71 -3.81 5.27 21.17
CA ALA A 71 -3.31 6.64 21.16
C ALA A 71 -2.46 6.95 22.40
N GLY A 72 -1.29 7.54 22.15
CA GLY A 72 -0.32 7.88 23.20
C GLY A 72 0.61 6.74 23.62
N GLN A 73 0.36 5.50 23.17
CA GLN A 73 1.28 4.39 23.41
C GLN A 73 2.54 4.52 22.54
N ARG A 74 3.66 4.06 23.10
CA ARG A 74 4.95 3.97 22.42
C ARG A 74 5.60 2.64 22.77
N ALA A 75 5.70 1.74 21.81
CA ALA A 75 6.29 0.43 22.01
C ALA A 75 6.78 -0.18 20.69
N LEU A 76 7.71 -1.13 20.80
CA LEU A 76 8.04 -2.05 19.74
C LEU A 76 7.37 -3.39 20.07
N ALA A 77 6.32 -3.71 19.32
CA ALA A 77 5.53 -4.92 19.47
C ALA A 77 6.08 -6.06 18.59
N ALA A 78 5.53 -7.27 18.77
CA ALA A 78 5.87 -8.46 17.98
C ALA A 78 7.40 -8.70 17.87
N ALA A 79 8.08 -8.75 19.02
CA ALA A 79 9.53 -8.96 19.11
C ALA A 79 10.37 -7.91 18.34
N GLY A 80 9.92 -6.65 18.32
CA GLY A 80 10.66 -5.57 17.66
C GLY A 80 10.23 -5.30 16.22
N ALA A 81 9.33 -6.10 15.68
CA ALA A 81 9.00 -6.10 14.25
C ALA A 81 7.94 -5.05 13.84
N VAL A 82 7.13 -4.61 14.80
CA VAL A 82 6.07 -3.61 14.59
C VAL A 82 6.24 -2.45 15.56
N ALA A 83 6.37 -1.24 15.03
CA ALA A 83 6.39 -0.03 15.83
C ALA A 83 4.98 0.53 16.07
N VAL A 84 4.67 0.75 17.34
CA VAL A 84 3.49 1.48 17.80
C VAL A 84 3.96 2.82 18.33
N ASP A 85 3.83 3.86 17.50
CA ASP A 85 4.22 5.22 17.84
C ASP A 85 3.24 6.24 17.22
N GLY A 86 3.39 7.52 17.57
CA GLY A 86 2.49 8.59 17.13
C GLY A 86 2.32 8.67 15.61
N PRO A 87 3.41 8.78 14.82
CA PRO A 87 3.35 8.76 13.36
C PRO A 87 2.67 7.52 12.79
N SER A 88 3.02 6.32 13.28
CA SER A 88 2.42 5.07 12.83
C SER A 88 0.92 5.00 13.11
N LEU A 89 0.48 5.33 14.32
CA LEU A 89 -0.92 5.31 14.71
C LEU A 89 -1.74 6.34 13.90
N PHE A 90 -1.21 7.54 13.68
CA PHE A 90 -1.86 8.54 12.84
C PHE A 90 -2.00 8.06 11.39
N LEU A 91 -0.95 7.47 10.83
CA LEU A 91 -0.98 6.95 9.45
C LEU A 91 -1.96 5.77 9.33
N GLN A 92 -1.96 4.83 10.29
CA GLN A 92 -2.95 3.75 10.33
C GLN A 92 -4.39 4.28 10.44
N GLY A 93 -4.64 5.24 11.34
CA GLY A 93 -5.96 5.85 11.50
C GLY A 93 -6.41 6.58 10.23
N SER A 94 -5.53 7.35 9.61
CA SER A 94 -5.78 8.02 8.33
C SER A 94 -6.07 7.01 7.23
N LEU A 95 -5.31 5.91 7.17
CA LEU A 95 -5.49 4.86 6.19
C LEU A 95 -6.85 4.19 6.32
N LEU A 96 -7.29 3.90 7.56
CA LEU A 96 -8.59 3.31 7.82
C LEU A 96 -9.75 4.24 7.43
N ILE A 97 -9.63 5.54 7.70
CA ILE A 97 -10.61 6.54 7.24
C ILE A 97 -10.70 6.53 5.71
N LEU A 98 -9.56 6.63 5.02
CA LEU A 98 -9.52 6.61 3.56
C LEU A 98 -10.01 5.28 2.99
N ALA A 99 -9.70 4.15 3.64
CA ALA A 99 -10.19 2.83 3.24
C ALA A 99 -11.71 2.71 3.39
N ILE A 100 -12.31 3.27 4.45
CA ILE A 100 -13.78 3.33 4.60
C ILE A 100 -14.39 4.15 3.47
N MET A 101 -13.83 5.32 3.16
CA MET A 101 -14.31 6.16 2.05
C MET A 101 -14.19 5.46 0.70
N ALA A 102 -13.06 4.80 0.43
CA ALA A 102 -12.86 4.03 -0.78
C ALA A 102 -13.79 2.81 -0.86
N ALA A 103 -14.03 2.12 0.27
CA ALA A 103 -14.95 0.99 0.36
C ALA A 103 -16.39 1.42 0.04
N LEU A 104 -16.82 2.64 0.40
CA LEU A 104 -18.11 3.18 -0.02
C LEU A 104 -18.20 3.29 -1.54
N LEU A 105 -17.14 3.79 -2.20
CA LEU A 105 -17.11 3.90 -3.66
C LEU A 105 -17.03 2.52 -4.34
N VAL A 106 -16.36 1.53 -3.71
CA VAL A 106 -16.34 0.14 -4.18
C VAL A 106 -17.71 -0.54 -4.02
N ALA A 107 -18.46 -0.21 -2.96
CA ALA A 107 -19.78 -0.76 -2.67
C ALA A 107 -20.89 -0.24 -3.61
N GLU A 108 -20.63 0.85 -4.31
CA GLU A 108 -21.58 1.52 -5.19
C GLU A 108 -22.04 0.61 -6.35
N LYS A 109 -23.36 0.55 -6.58
CA LYS A 109 -24.00 -0.33 -7.58
C LYS A 109 -25.11 0.33 -8.37
N GLY A 110 -25.48 1.57 -8.05
CA GLY A 110 -26.58 2.30 -8.66
C GLY A 110 -26.17 3.07 -9.91
N ILE A 111 -24.86 3.29 -10.12
CA ILE A 111 -24.35 4.10 -11.22
C ILE A 111 -24.34 3.33 -12.55
N ASP A 112 -23.91 2.07 -12.58
CA ASP A 112 -23.90 1.27 -13.83
C ASP A 112 -25.22 0.50 -13.97
N SER A 113 -25.86 0.61 -15.13
CA SER A 113 -27.09 -0.13 -15.42
C SER A 113 -26.91 -1.65 -15.39
N ALA A 114 -25.67 -2.13 -15.54
CA ALA A 114 -25.31 -3.54 -15.43
C ALA A 114 -24.93 -3.98 -14.00
N GLY A 115 -25.02 -3.10 -13.00
CA GLY A 115 -24.71 -3.39 -11.59
C GLY A 115 -23.52 -2.58 -11.06
N ASP A 116 -22.55 -3.27 -10.45
CA ASP A 116 -21.33 -2.63 -9.93
C ASP A 116 -20.24 -2.47 -11.01
N ALA A 117 -19.13 -1.82 -10.64
CA ALA A 117 -18.02 -1.54 -11.55
C ALA A 117 -17.20 -2.79 -11.97
N PHE A 118 -17.51 -3.97 -11.43
CA PHE A 118 -16.65 -5.15 -11.51
C PHE A 118 -17.22 -6.22 -12.44
N ALA A 119 -16.35 -6.97 -13.13
CA ALA A 119 -16.78 -8.06 -13.99
C ALA A 119 -17.54 -9.13 -13.17
N ALA A 120 -18.66 -9.62 -13.71
CA ALA A 120 -19.47 -10.65 -13.05
C ALA A 120 -18.67 -11.92 -12.67
N ARG A 121 -17.63 -12.22 -13.45
CA ARG A 121 -16.54 -13.13 -13.08
C ARG A 121 -15.22 -12.63 -13.68
N ALA A 122 -14.21 -12.47 -12.84
CA ALA A 122 -12.89 -12.01 -13.26
C ALA A 122 -12.20 -12.96 -14.24
N ASN A 123 -12.41 -14.28 -14.09
CA ASN A 123 -11.77 -15.31 -14.91
C ASN A 123 -12.45 -15.58 -16.27
N ALA A 124 -13.64 -15.03 -16.53
CA ALA A 124 -14.31 -15.20 -17.81
C ALA A 124 -13.59 -14.39 -18.89
N LEU A 125 -13.34 -14.97 -20.07
CA LEU A 125 -12.67 -14.27 -21.16
C LEU A 125 -13.52 -13.08 -21.66
N PRO A 126 -12.93 -11.88 -21.87
CA PRO A 126 -13.66 -10.74 -22.43
C PRO A 126 -14.31 -11.06 -23.79
N GLY A 127 -15.60 -10.77 -23.92
CA GLY A 127 -16.40 -11.03 -25.13
C GLY A 127 -16.93 -12.47 -25.25
N SER A 128 -16.61 -13.35 -24.31
CA SER A 128 -17.07 -14.75 -24.32
C SER A 128 -18.60 -14.87 -24.16
N VAL A 129 -19.12 -16.06 -24.46
CA VAL A 129 -20.54 -16.39 -24.21
C VAL A 129 -20.81 -16.41 -22.70
N ASP A 130 -19.90 -17.01 -21.93
CA ASP A 130 -19.97 -17.12 -20.47
C ASP A 130 -20.10 -15.76 -19.79
N GLU A 131 -19.27 -14.78 -20.18
CA GLU A 131 -19.35 -13.42 -19.64
C GLU A 131 -20.73 -12.79 -19.87
N ARG A 132 -21.25 -12.93 -21.09
CA ARG A 132 -22.56 -12.38 -21.45
C ARG A 132 -23.66 -13.05 -20.64
N GLU A 133 -23.56 -14.35 -20.41
CA GLU A 133 -24.53 -15.10 -19.62
C GLU A 133 -24.47 -14.71 -18.12
N PHE A 134 -23.28 -14.62 -17.53
CA PHE A 134 -23.12 -14.20 -16.13
C PHE A 134 -23.59 -12.76 -15.90
N THR A 135 -23.33 -11.88 -16.86
CA THR A 135 -23.80 -10.49 -16.81
C THR A 135 -25.33 -10.42 -16.91
N LYS A 136 -25.95 -11.19 -17.82
CA LYS A 136 -27.42 -11.27 -17.93
C LYS A 136 -28.08 -11.81 -16.67
N ARG A 137 -27.41 -12.72 -15.96
CA ARG A 137 -27.88 -13.25 -14.67
C ARG A 137 -27.70 -12.26 -13.50
N GLY A 138 -27.10 -11.10 -13.73
CA GLY A 138 -26.88 -10.08 -12.70
C GLY A 138 -25.89 -10.52 -11.62
N TRP A 139 -24.95 -11.42 -11.93
CA TRP A 139 -23.95 -11.88 -10.96
C TRP A 139 -22.97 -10.75 -10.61
N LEU A 140 -22.67 -10.65 -9.33
CA LEU A 140 -21.73 -9.68 -8.76
C LEU A 140 -20.53 -10.44 -8.19
N THR A 141 -19.32 -9.97 -8.45
CA THR A 141 -18.10 -10.54 -7.86
C THR A 141 -17.90 -9.96 -6.47
N THR A 142 -17.86 -10.84 -5.48
CA THR A 142 -17.73 -10.46 -4.06
C THR A 142 -16.33 -10.76 -3.52
N GLU A 143 -15.52 -11.47 -4.31
CA GLU A 143 -14.09 -11.72 -4.07
C GLU A 143 -13.27 -10.42 -3.98
N ILE A 144 -13.83 -9.28 -4.41
CA ILE A 144 -13.22 -7.96 -4.23
C ILE A 144 -13.00 -7.60 -2.75
N TRP A 145 -13.88 -8.04 -1.85
CA TRP A 145 -13.86 -7.67 -0.43
C TRP A 145 -12.72 -8.32 0.36
N PRO A 146 -12.46 -9.64 0.25
CA PRO A 146 -11.26 -10.21 0.87
C PRO A 146 -9.98 -9.61 0.30
N LEU A 147 -9.90 -9.38 -1.02
CA LEU A 147 -8.74 -8.74 -1.65
C LEU A 147 -8.52 -7.31 -1.13
N PHE A 148 -9.60 -6.56 -0.95
CA PHE A 148 -9.57 -5.22 -0.37
C PHE A 148 -9.06 -5.24 1.08
N LEU A 149 -9.58 -6.14 1.91
CA LEU A 149 -9.15 -6.28 3.31
C LEU A 149 -7.69 -6.72 3.43
N PHE A 150 -7.22 -7.66 2.61
CA PHE A 150 -5.79 -8.01 2.57
C PHE A 150 -4.95 -6.80 2.17
N SER A 151 -5.39 -6.02 1.17
CA SER A 151 -4.69 -4.81 0.77
C SER A 151 -4.54 -3.82 1.93
N VAL A 152 -5.64 -3.54 2.65
CA VAL A 152 -5.65 -2.65 3.82
C VAL A 152 -4.75 -3.20 4.94
N GLY A 153 -4.84 -4.50 5.24
CA GLY A 153 -4.02 -5.13 6.28
C GLY A 153 -2.53 -5.04 5.97
N GLY A 154 -2.13 -5.28 4.72
CA GLY A 154 -0.76 -5.09 4.25
C GLY A 154 -0.30 -3.64 4.39
N MET A 155 -1.15 -2.67 4.07
CA MET A 155 -0.84 -1.26 4.25
C MET A 155 -0.63 -0.85 5.71
N LEU A 156 -1.48 -1.36 6.63
CA LEU A 156 -1.33 -1.12 8.07
C LEU A 156 -0.01 -1.69 8.62
N LEU A 157 0.41 -2.84 8.09
CA LEU A 157 1.71 -3.42 8.40
C LEU A 157 2.86 -2.60 7.81
N PHE A 158 2.71 -2.12 6.57
CA PHE A 158 3.76 -1.39 5.86
C PHE A 158 4.12 -0.04 6.52
N VAL A 159 3.15 0.67 7.08
CA VAL A 159 3.41 1.94 7.81
C VAL A 159 3.97 1.74 9.23
N THR A 160 3.92 0.52 9.75
CA THR A 160 4.35 0.20 11.13
C THR A 160 5.58 -0.69 11.21
N GLY A 161 6.00 -1.31 10.11
CA GLY A 161 7.16 -2.21 10.11
C GLY A 161 8.43 -1.53 10.63
N SER A 162 9.03 -2.10 11.67
CA SER A 162 10.30 -1.67 12.26
C SER A 162 11.49 -2.55 11.88
N ASP A 163 11.27 -3.54 11.02
CA ASP A 163 12.32 -4.28 10.33
C ASP A 163 12.03 -4.42 8.82
N LEU A 164 13.08 -4.67 8.05
CA LEU A 164 13.02 -4.75 6.58
C LEU A 164 12.17 -5.91 6.06
N LEU A 165 12.07 -7.02 6.80
CA LEU A 165 11.27 -8.18 6.38
C LEU A 165 9.79 -7.89 6.53
N ILE A 166 9.35 -7.31 7.66
CA ILE A 166 7.96 -6.91 7.85
C ILE A 166 7.56 -5.82 6.85
N LEU A 167 8.45 -4.88 6.54
CA LEU A 167 8.19 -3.90 5.49
C LEU A 167 7.97 -4.56 4.12
N PHE A 168 8.80 -5.54 3.76
CA PHE A 168 8.62 -6.31 2.52
C PHE A 168 7.33 -7.13 2.52
N VAL A 169 7.01 -7.81 3.62
CA VAL A 169 5.78 -8.58 3.76
C VAL A 169 4.54 -7.69 3.67
N GLY A 170 4.53 -6.54 4.36
CA GLY A 170 3.45 -5.56 4.27
C GLY A 170 3.27 -5.03 2.85
N LEU A 171 4.37 -4.75 2.14
CA LEU A 171 4.38 -4.34 0.75
C LEU A 171 3.74 -5.40 -0.16
N GLU A 172 4.10 -6.67 -0.02
CA GLU A 172 3.56 -7.77 -0.85
C GLU A 172 2.09 -8.09 -0.54
N ILE A 173 1.72 -8.15 0.75
CA ILE A 173 0.33 -8.34 1.18
C ILE A 173 -0.57 -7.21 0.66
N MET A 174 -0.06 -5.97 0.61
CA MET A 174 -0.77 -4.86 0.00
C MET A 174 -0.89 -5.02 -1.52
N SER A 175 0.18 -5.43 -2.19
CA SER A 175 0.32 -5.29 -3.65
C SER A 175 -0.34 -6.39 -4.45
N LEU A 176 -0.20 -7.66 -4.02
CA LEU A 176 -0.74 -8.80 -4.76
C LEU A 176 -2.27 -8.73 -4.97
N PRO A 177 -3.08 -8.37 -3.95
CA PRO A 177 -4.52 -8.24 -4.17
C PRO A 177 -4.87 -7.04 -5.05
N LEU A 178 -4.11 -5.94 -4.99
CA LEU A 178 -4.31 -4.78 -5.86
C LEU A 178 -4.07 -5.10 -7.34
N TYR A 179 -3.09 -5.96 -7.65
CA TYR A 179 -2.87 -6.43 -9.02
C TYR A 179 -4.10 -7.15 -9.58
N LEU A 180 -4.76 -7.97 -8.74
CA LEU A 180 -5.99 -8.65 -9.12
C LEU A 180 -7.14 -7.65 -9.27
N LEU A 181 -7.34 -6.76 -8.29
CA LEU A 181 -8.42 -5.76 -8.30
C LEU A 181 -8.34 -4.83 -9.53
N ALA A 182 -7.12 -4.47 -9.97
CA ALA A 182 -6.90 -3.69 -11.19
C ALA A 182 -7.44 -4.36 -12.46
N GLY A 183 -7.43 -5.70 -12.50
CA GLY A 183 -7.90 -6.52 -13.63
C GLY A 183 -9.39 -6.86 -13.62
N MET A 184 -10.13 -6.42 -12.60
CA MET A 184 -11.52 -6.83 -12.37
C MET A 184 -12.55 -5.87 -12.95
N ALA A 185 -12.18 -4.91 -13.80
CA ALA A 185 -13.15 -3.95 -14.36
C ALA A 185 -14.21 -4.67 -15.21
N ARG A 186 -15.46 -4.20 -15.12
CA ARG A 186 -16.56 -4.65 -15.97
C ARG A 186 -16.42 -4.12 -17.40
N ARG A 187 -16.04 -2.85 -17.54
CA ARG A 187 -15.89 -2.14 -18.80
C ARG A 187 -14.43 -2.20 -19.26
N ARG A 188 -14.21 -2.07 -20.57
CA ARG A 188 -12.86 -2.05 -21.19
C ARG A 188 -11.98 -3.20 -20.68
N ARG A 189 -12.52 -4.41 -20.58
CA ARG A 189 -11.86 -5.54 -19.88
C ARG A 189 -10.48 -5.89 -20.40
N LEU A 190 -10.25 -5.79 -21.72
CA LEU A 190 -8.93 -6.03 -22.29
C LEU A 190 -7.90 -5.01 -21.75
N LEU A 191 -8.29 -3.73 -21.66
CA LEU A 191 -7.46 -2.67 -21.09
C LEU A 191 -7.21 -2.90 -19.58
N SER A 192 -8.23 -3.35 -18.85
CA SER A 192 -8.11 -3.69 -17.43
C SER A 192 -7.15 -4.86 -17.18
N GLN A 193 -7.19 -5.89 -18.03
CA GLN A 193 -6.27 -7.03 -17.97
C GLN A 193 -4.83 -6.63 -18.37
N GLU A 194 -4.67 -5.77 -19.38
CA GLU A 194 -3.38 -5.21 -19.73
C GLU A 194 -2.80 -4.37 -18.58
N ALA A 195 -3.63 -3.53 -17.94
CA ALA A 195 -3.27 -2.75 -16.77
C ALA A 195 -2.82 -3.65 -15.61
N ALA A 196 -3.57 -4.69 -15.27
CA ALA A 196 -3.19 -5.65 -14.24
C ALA A 196 -1.85 -6.33 -14.54
N MET A 197 -1.64 -6.76 -15.79
CA MET A 197 -0.39 -7.37 -16.23
C MET A 197 0.79 -6.39 -16.11
N LYS A 198 0.65 -5.16 -16.60
CA LYS A 198 1.65 -4.10 -16.46
C LYS A 198 1.94 -3.82 -14.99
N TYR A 199 0.90 -3.72 -14.15
CA TYR A 199 1.05 -3.42 -12.74
C TYR A 199 1.80 -4.53 -12.00
N PHE A 200 1.45 -5.79 -12.26
CA PHE A 200 2.10 -6.95 -11.67
C PHE A 200 3.56 -7.06 -12.10
N LEU A 201 3.86 -6.99 -13.39
CA LEU A 201 5.22 -7.17 -13.91
C LEU A 201 6.17 -6.07 -13.42
N LEU A 202 5.77 -4.80 -13.57
CA LEU A 202 6.59 -3.68 -13.10
C LEU A 202 6.66 -3.66 -11.56
N GLY A 203 5.58 -4.07 -10.89
CA GLY A 203 5.51 -4.21 -9.45
C GLY A 203 6.45 -5.26 -8.89
N ALA A 204 6.48 -6.47 -9.46
CA ALA A 204 7.37 -7.56 -9.07
C ALA A 204 8.84 -7.16 -9.22
N PHE A 205 9.19 -6.43 -10.30
CA PHE A 205 10.54 -5.92 -10.49
C PHE A 205 10.94 -4.89 -9.42
N SER A 206 10.03 -3.97 -9.10
CA SER A 206 10.19 -3.02 -8.01
C SER A 206 10.36 -3.69 -6.65
N SER A 207 9.54 -4.70 -6.32
CA SER A 207 9.69 -5.46 -5.08
C SER A 207 11.02 -6.23 -5.04
N GLY A 208 11.48 -6.73 -6.18
CA GLY A 208 12.79 -7.37 -6.32
C GLY A 208 13.94 -6.42 -5.99
N PHE A 209 13.90 -5.17 -6.47
CA PHE A 209 14.88 -4.15 -6.08
C PHE A 209 14.81 -3.82 -4.60
N PHE A 210 13.59 -3.67 -4.04
CA PHE A 210 13.42 -3.42 -2.61
C PHE A 210 14.05 -4.54 -1.78
N LEU A 211 13.76 -5.79 -2.10
CA LEU A 211 14.27 -6.96 -1.39
C LEU A 211 15.80 -7.10 -1.54
N TYR A 212 16.34 -6.85 -2.73
CA TYR A 212 17.79 -6.88 -2.95
C TYR A 212 18.50 -5.75 -2.19
N GLY A 213 17.91 -4.55 -2.14
CA GLY A 213 18.40 -3.45 -1.31
C GLY A 213 18.35 -3.79 0.19
N ALA A 214 17.27 -4.44 0.64
CA ALA A 214 17.16 -4.93 2.01
C ALA A 214 18.23 -5.97 2.35
N ALA A 215 18.52 -6.89 1.44
CA ALA A 215 19.60 -7.86 1.61
C ALA A 215 20.99 -7.18 1.69
N MET A 216 21.22 -6.11 0.93
CA MET A 216 22.47 -5.33 1.02
C MET A 216 22.59 -4.57 2.34
N LEU A 217 21.49 -3.96 2.83
CA LEU A 217 21.48 -3.32 4.15
C LEU A 217 21.72 -4.33 5.28
N TYR A 218 21.11 -5.52 5.18
CA TYR A 218 21.40 -6.62 6.09
C TYR A 218 22.87 -7.04 6.01
N GLY A 219 23.44 -7.17 4.82
CA GLY A 219 24.85 -7.50 4.63
C GLY A 219 25.81 -6.46 5.21
N PHE A 220 25.40 -5.19 5.26
CA PHE A 220 26.15 -4.11 5.90
C PHE A 220 26.00 -4.10 7.43
N ALA A 221 24.76 -4.19 7.94
CA ALA A 221 24.44 -3.97 9.36
C ALA A 221 24.44 -5.26 10.20
N GLY A 222 24.34 -6.44 9.58
CA GLY A 222 24.18 -7.72 10.26
C GLY A 222 22.79 -7.94 10.89
N THR A 223 21.83 -7.04 10.61
CA THR A 223 20.46 -7.10 11.15
C THR A 223 19.47 -6.52 10.13
N VAL A 224 18.19 -6.92 10.27
CA VAL A 224 17.07 -6.39 9.49
C VAL A 224 16.28 -5.32 10.26
N ASP A 225 16.52 -5.19 11.56
CA ASP A 225 15.89 -4.18 12.41
C ASP A 225 16.36 -2.77 12.01
N LEU A 226 15.42 -1.85 11.85
CA LEU A 226 15.71 -0.49 11.39
C LEU A 226 16.56 0.29 12.41
N GLY A 227 16.37 0.05 13.71
CA GLY A 227 17.17 0.67 14.77
C GLY A 227 18.61 0.18 14.73
N GLY A 228 18.82 -1.13 14.64
CA GLY A 228 20.15 -1.73 14.51
C GLY A 228 20.88 -1.33 13.23
N ILE A 229 20.16 -1.13 12.11
CA ILE A 229 20.75 -0.55 10.89
C ILE A 229 21.20 0.89 11.16
N ALA A 230 20.39 1.70 11.85
CA ALA A 230 20.75 3.07 12.19
C ALA A 230 22.03 3.13 13.04
N ASP A 231 22.17 2.23 14.02
CA ASP A 231 23.37 2.12 14.85
C ASP A 231 24.60 1.77 14.02
N ALA A 232 24.49 0.79 13.10
CA ALA A 232 25.58 0.40 12.21
C ALA A 232 26.02 1.53 11.27
N VAL A 233 25.05 2.29 10.73
CA VAL A 233 25.30 3.47 9.88
C VAL A 233 26.05 4.56 10.66
N ASN A 234 25.61 4.85 11.88
CA ASN A 234 26.23 5.89 12.73
C ASN A 234 27.65 5.48 13.19
N ALA A 235 27.87 4.18 13.45
CA ALA A 235 29.18 3.67 13.86
C ALA A 235 30.20 3.65 12.71
N ASN A 236 29.75 3.43 11.47
CA ASN A 236 30.61 3.30 10.30
C ASN A 236 30.26 4.35 9.23
N ALA A 237 30.30 5.63 9.59
CA ALA A 237 29.94 6.77 8.75
C ALA A 237 30.84 7.02 7.51
N GLY A 238 31.66 6.04 7.10
CA GLY A 238 32.42 6.08 5.86
C GLY A 238 31.57 5.67 4.65
N GLN A 239 31.96 6.12 3.45
CA GLN A 239 31.28 5.74 2.20
C GLN A 239 31.48 4.23 1.91
N ASN A 240 30.53 3.42 2.37
CA ASN A 240 30.47 2.01 2.06
C ASN A 240 29.60 1.81 0.80
N GLY A 241 30.21 1.33 -0.28
CA GLY A 241 29.51 1.08 -1.55
C GLY A 241 28.31 0.14 -1.41
N LEU A 242 28.36 -0.82 -0.47
CA LEU A 242 27.25 -1.74 -0.19
C LEU A 242 26.05 -1.01 0.42
N LEU A 243 26.30 -0.08 1.34
CA LEU A 243 25.27 0.72 2.00
C LEU A 243 24.59 1.69 1.03
N ILE A 244 25.38 2.40 0.21
CA ILE A 244 24.87 3.32 -0.82
C ILE A 244 24.02 2.54 -1.84
N ALA A 245 24.49 1.37 -2.30
CA ALA A 245 23.75 0.52 -3.23
C ALA A 245 22.45 0.00 -2.60
N GLY A 246 22.49 -0.48 -1.36
CA GLY A 246 21.30 -0.94 -0.64
C GLY A 246 20.25 0.16 -0.47
N MET A 247 20.67 1.35 -0.05
CA MET A 247 19.84 2.55 0.04
C MET A 247 19.21 2.92 -1.31
N ALA A 248 19.99 2.95 -2.39
CA ALA A 248 19.50 3.28 -3.72
C ALA A 248 18.43 2.29 -4.19
N LEU A 249 18.67 0.99 -4.00
CA LEU A 249 17.76 -0.07 -4.44
C LEU A 249 16.44 -0.12 -3.64
N ILE A 250 16.49 0.06 -2.32
CA ILE A 250 15.27 0.25 -1.51
C ILE A 250 14.50 1.48 -1.99
N SER A 251 15.22 2.58 -2.27
CA SER A 251 14.60 3.81 -2.75
C SER A 251 13.90 3.60 -4.11
N VAL A 252 14.46 2.82 -5.03
CA VAL A 252 13.80 2.43 -6.30
C VAL A 252 12.46 1.75 -6.01
N GLY A 253 12.44 0.79 -5.07
CA GLY A 253 11.21 0.11 -4.64
C GLY A 253 10.15 1.09 -4.14
N LEU A 254 10.54 2.00 -3.25
CA LEU A 254 9.63 3.00 -2.67
C LEU A 254 9.16 4.04 -3.68
N PHE A 255 10.05 4.53 -4.55
CA PHE A 255 9.72 5.50 -5.60
C PHE A 255 8.73 4.93 -6.62
N PHE A 256 8.86 3.66 -6.96
CA PHE A 256 7.87 2.97 -7.78
C PHE A 256 6.49 2.99 -7.11
N LYS A 257 6.40 2.64 -5.82
CA LYS A 257 5.10 2.59 -5.10
C LYS A 257 4.41 3.95 -5.00
N VAL A 258 5.16 5.04 -4.86
CA VAL A 258 4.59 6.41 -4.86
C VAL A 258 4.40 6.99 -6.27
N ALA A 259 4.81 6.26 -7.31
CA ALA A 259 4.86 6.69 -8.71
C ALA A 259 5.70 7.96 -8.93
N ALA A 260 6.89 8.03 -8.32
CA ALA A 260 7.86 9.09 -8.57
C ALA A 260 8.62 8.83 -9.87
N VAL A 261 9.03 9.90 -10.57
CA VAL A 261 9.82 9.83 -11.80
C VAL A 261 11.26 9.43 -11.46
N PRO A 262 11.87 8.47 -12.19
CA PRO A 262 11.45 7.85 -13.46
C PRO A 262 10.56 6.61 -13.35
N PHE A 263 10.21 6.15 -12.15
CA PHE A 263 9.50 4.88 -11.90
C PHE A 263 7.96 4.94 -12.00
N HIS A 264 7.42 6.07 -12.49
CA HIS A 264 5.98 6.35 -12.58
C HIS A 264 5.22 5.68 -13.74
N GLN A 265 5.92 5.03 -14.68
CA GLN A 265 5.35 4.58 -15.97
C GLN A 265 4.13 3.67 -15.84
N TRP A 266 4.00 2.93 -14.74
CA TRP A 266 2.85 2.08 -14.47
C TRP A 266 1.57 2.88 -14.16
N ALA A 267 1.69 4.05 -13.51
CA ALA A 267 0.55 4.70 -12.88
C ALA A 267 -0.54 5.16 -13.87
N PRO A 268 -0.22 5.85 -15.00
CA PRO A 268 -1.25 6.30 -15.94
C PRO A 268 -2.05 5.15 -16.56
N ASP A 269 -1.36 4.10 -17.00
CA ASP A 269 -1.99 2.96 -17.67
C ASP A 269 -2.84 2.15 -16.69
N VAL A 270 -2.35 1.95 -15.47
CA VAL A 270 -3.07 1.20 -14.44
C VAL A 270 -4.29 1.97 -13.95
N TYR A 271 -4.17 3.29 -13.78
CA TYR A 271 -5.28 4.13 -13.31
C TYR A 271 -6.41 4.19 -14.34
N GLN A 272 -6.04 4.24 -15.62
CA GLN A 272 -6.98 4.23 -16.72
C GLN A 272 -7.69 2.87 -16.87
N GLY A 273 -6.94 1.76 -16.84
CA GLY A 273 -7.49 0.43 -17.04
C GLY A 273 -8.27 -0.14 -15.85
N SER A 274 -8.00 0.32 -14.63
CA SER A 274 -8.63 -0.21 -13.43
C SER A 274 -10.06 0.33 -13.22
N PRO A 275 -10.92 -0.40 -12.46
CA PRO A 275 -12.19 0.16 -12.00
C PRO A 275 -11.95 1.48 -11.26
N THR A 276 -12.75 2.52 -11.54
CA THR A 276 -12.55 3.87 -10.98
C THR A 276 -12.49 3.88 -9.45
N SER A 277 -13.29 3.02 -8.81
CA SER A 277 -13.28 2.84 -7.35
C SER A 277 -11.94 2.29 -6.83
N ILE A 278 -11.34 1.33 -7.54
CA ILE A 278 -10.02 0.79 -7.22
C ILE A 278 -8.92 1.81 -7.53
N THR A 279 -9.03 2.56 -8.62
CA THR A 279 -8.11 3.66 -8.92
C THR A 279 -8.09 4.70 -7.78
N SER A 280 -9.26 5.04 -7.23
CA SER A 280 -9.36 5.95 -6.08
C SER A 280 -8.66 5.39 -4.84
N PHE A 281 -8.86 4.10 -4.56
CA PHE A 281 -8.24 3.40 -3.43
C PHE A 281 -6.71 3.38 -3.57
N MET A 282 -6.22 3.11 -4.77
CA MET A 282 -4.78 3.12 -5.08
C MET A 282 -4.19 4.52 -4.97
N ALA A 283 -4.84 5.52 -5.54
CA ALA A 283 -4.34 6.89 -5.56
C ALA A 283 -4.25 7.53 -4.16
N ALA A 284 -5.13 7.12 -3.23
CA ALA A 284 -5.14 7.59 -1.85
C ALA A 284 -4.35 6.66 -0.89
N CYS A 285 -4.81 5.43 -0.72
CA CYS A 285 -4.34 4.55 0.37
C CYS A 285 -2.95 3.97 0.11
N VAL A 286 -2.65 3.54 -1.13
CA VAL A 286 -1.32 3.00 -1.47
C VAL A 286 -0.24 4.07 -1.33
N LYS A 287 -0.54 5.31 -1.76
CA LYS A 287 0.40 6.43 -1.59
C LYS A 287 0.64 6.76 -0.12
N LEU A 288 -0.41 6.80 0.69
CA LEU A 288 -0.27 7.00 2.13
C LEU A 288 0.62 5.93 2.75
N ALA A 289 0.36 4.65 2.43
CA ALA A 289 1.15 3.54 2.95
C ALA A 289 2.63 3.62 2.52
N ALA A 290 2.87 3.87 1.23
CA ALA A 290 4.21 3.95 0.67
C ALA A 290 5.02 5.13 1.20
N PHE A 291 4.42 6.31 1.35
CA PHE A 291 5.10 7.44 2.00
C PHE A 291 5.31 7.22 3.50
N GLY A 292 4.39 6.56 4.18
CA GLY A 292 4.56 6.17 5.59
C GLY A 292 5.78 5.27 5.80
N ALA A 293 5.89 4.21 5.00
CA ALA A 293 7.06 3.34 5.00
C ALA A 293 8.35 4.08 4.60
N MET A 294 8.28 4.96 3.58
CA MET A 294 9.41 5.76 3.12
C MET A 294 9.94 6.67 4.23
N LEU A 295 9.06 7.39 4.93
CA LEU A 295 9.44 8.23 6.07
C LEU A 295 10.12 7.39 7.15
N ARG A 296 9.55 6.22 7.49
CA ARG A 296 10.11 5.33 8.51
C ARG A 296 11.52 4.84 8.13
N ILE A 297 11.71 4.32 6.92
CA ILE A 297 13.02 3.80 6.49
C ILE A 297 14.06 4.94 6.39
N MET A 298 13.69 6.07 5.77
CA MET A 298 14.63 7.18 5.54
C MET A 298 15.02 7.89 6.84
N TYR A 299 14.10 8.01 7.80
CA TYR A 299 14.35 8.77 9.03
C TYR A 299 14.93 7.90 10.14
N VAL A 300 14.49 6.64 10.25
CA VAL A 300 14.96 5.72 11.29
C VAL A 300 16.25 5.03 10.83
N ALA A 301 16.18 4.13 9.86
CA ALA A 301 17.34 3.33 9.46
C ALA A 301 18.44 4.13 8.75
N LEU A 302 18.06 5.05 7.87
CA LEU A 302 19.00 5.78 7.01
C LEU A 302 19.16 7.26 7.39
N GLY A 303 18.78 7.64 8.62
CA GLY A 303 18.87 9.02 9.10
C GLY A 303 20.31 9.55 9.11
N GLY A 304 21.29 8.69 9.42
CA GLY A 304 22.72 9.01 9.38
C GLY A 304 23.24 9.35 7.98
N LEU A 305 22.58 8.87 6.92
CA LEU A 305 22.94 9.10 5.51
C LEU A 305 22.19 10.26 4.86
N ARG A 306 21.58 11.15 5.66
CA ARG A 306 20.77 12.27 5.14
C ARG A 306 21.49 13.10 4.09
N TRP A 307 22.80 13.26 4.18
CA TRP A 307 23.56 14.04 3.20
C TRP A 307 23.74 13.31 1.86
N ASP A 308 23.66 11.98 1.86
CA ASP A 308 23.82 11.14 0.67
C ASP A 308 22.49 10.97 -0.10
N TRP A 309 21.39 10.71 0.61
CA TRP A 309 20.10 10.49 -0.08
C TRP A 309 19.34 11.77 -0.42
N ARG A 310 19.51 12.88 0.33
CA ARG A 310 18.77 14.13 0.05
C ARG A 310 19.00 14.66 -1.38
N PRO A 311 20.23 14.70 -1.94
CA PRO A 311 20.45 15.13 -3.31
C PRO A 311 19.67 14.28 -4.34
N MET A 312 19.66 12.96 -4.15
CA MET A 312 18.89 12.04 -5.01
C MET A 312 17.38 12.36 -4.93
N PHE A 313 16.85 12.54 -3.72
CA PHE A 313 15.44 12.87 -3.52
C PHE A 313 15.07 14.25 -4.09
N TRP A 314 15.96 15.24 -4.03
CA TRP A 314 15.77 16.55 -4.67
C TRP A 314 15.57 16.42 -6.18
N VAL A 315 16.47 15.71 -6.85
CA VAL A 315 16.39 15.48 -8.30
C VAL A 315 15.07 14.79 -8.65
N ILE A 316 14.72 13.73 -7.91
CA ILE A 316 13.49 12.96 -8.15
C ILE A 316 12.25 13.82 -7.88
N ALA A 317 12.21 14.62 -6.83
CA ALA A 317 11.09 15.50 -6.51
C ALA A 317 10.86 16.53 -7.64
N ILE A 318 11.94 17.19 -8.11
CA ILE A 318 11.89 18.17 -9.19
C ILE A 318 11.38 17.52 -10.49
N LEU A 319 11.96 16.39 -10.88
CA LEU A 319 11.52 15.66 -12.08
C LEU A 319 10.07 15.19 -11.96
N THR A 320 9.67 14.72 -10.78
CA THR A 320 8.30 14.24 -10.51
C THR A 320 7.27 15.36 -10.64
N MET A 321 7.54 16.55 -10.08
CA MET A 321 6.67 17.70 -10.26
C MET A 321 6.62 18.17 -11.71
N PHE A 322 7.78 18.28 -12.36
CA PHE A 322 7.90 18.82 -13.71
C PHE A 322 7.20 17.92 -14.75
N VAL A 323 7.53 16.63 -14.77
CA VAL A 323 6.94 15.65 -15.68
C VAL A 323 5.45 15.45 -15.38
N GLY A 324 5.08 15.36 -14.10
CA GLY A 324 3.69 15.20 -13.67
C GLY A 324 2.80 16.33 -14.17
N VAL A 325 3.22 17.59 -14.01
CA VAL A 325 2.44 18.75 -14.45
C VAL A 325 2.38 18.84 -15.98
N ILE A 326 3.51 18.74 -16.67
CA ILE A 326 3.57 18.93 -18.13
C ILE A 326 2.76 17.86 -18.85
N ILE A 327 2.91 16.59 -18.46
CA ILE A 327 2.20 15.51 -19.14
C ILE A 327 0.71 15.51 -18.76
N ALA A 328 0.33 15.92 -17.54
CA ALA A 328 -1.08 16.08 -17.18
C ALA A 328 -1.82 17.04 -18.13
N LEU A 329 -1.20 18.16 -18.50
CA LEU A 329 -1.79 19.16 -19.40
C LEU A 329 -2.05 18.65 -20.83
N THR A 330 -1.36 17.59 -21.26
CA THR A 330 -1.52 17.00 -22.59
C THR A 330 -2.46 15.80 -22.61
N GLN A 331 -2.97 15.36 -21.45
CA GLN A 331 -3.89 14.22 -21.39
C GLN A 331 -5.29 14.62 -21.84
N THR A 332 -5.91 13.76 -22.66
CA THR A 332 -7.31 13.88 -23.10
C THR A 332 -8.27 13.02 -22.28
N ASP A 333 -7.76 12.00 -21.58
CA ASP A 333 -8.51 11.10 -20.71
C ASP A 333 -8.41 11.58 -19.26
N VAL A 334 -9.56 11.70 -18.58
CA VAL A 334 -9.63 12.29 -17.23
C VAL A 334 -8.90 11.43 -16.20
N LYS A 335 -8.98 10.09 -16.31
CA LYS A 335 -8.27 9.19 -15.39
C LYS A 335 -6.76 9.30 -15.58
N ARG A 336 -6.28 9.38 -16.81
CA ARG A 336 -4.85 9.61 -17.10
C ARG A 336 -4.39 10.98 -16.60
N MET A 337 -5.19 12.03 -16.82
CA MET A 337 -4.90 13.37 -16.30
C MET A 337 -4.76 13.35 -14.77
N LEU A 338 -5.71 12.70 -14.07
CA LEU A 338 -5.65 12.53 -12.61
C LEU A 338 -4.47 11.66 -12.16
N ALA A 339 -4.07 10.66 -12.95
CA ALA A 339 -2.88 9.86 -12.66
C ALA A 339 -1.61 10.72 -12.70
N TYR A 340 -1.43 11.57 -13.71
CA TYR A 340 -0.29 12.49 -13.78
C TYR A 340 -0.37 13.61 -12.75
N SER A 341 -1.56 14.11 -12.42
CA SER A 341 -1.75 14.98 -11.25
C SER A 341 -1.27 14.29 -9.98
N SER A 342 -1.62 13.01 -9.79
CA SER A 342 -1.13 12.22 -8.65
C SER A 342 0.39 12.04 -8.65
N VAL A 343 1.03 11.89 -9.81
CA VAL A 343 2.50 11.90 -9.95
C VAL A 343 3.05 13.24 -9.45
N ALA A 344 2.53 14.38 -9.91
CA ALA A 344 2.98 15.70 -9.45
C ALA A 344 2.82 15.87 -7.93
N HIS A 345 1.70 15.42 -7.36
CA HIS A 345 1.46 15.45 -5.90
C HIS A 345 2.45 14.59 -5.10
N ALA A 346 2.93 13.47 -5.66
CA ALA A 346 4.02 12.72 -5.04
C ALA A 346 5.33 13.55 -4.98
N GLY A 347 5.58 14.38 -5.98
CA GLY A 347 6.69 15.33 -5.97
C GLY A 347 6.63 16.34 -4.83
N PHE A 348 5.44 16.91 -4.56
CA PHE A 348 5.23 17.81 -3.41
C PHE A 348 5.45 17.09 -2.07
N LEU A 349 4.96 15.85 -1.94
CA LEU A 349 5.17 15.03 -0.74
C LEU A 349 6.65 14.69 -0.51
N LEU A 350 7.44 14.48 -1.58
CA LEU A 350 8.87 14.25 -1.45
C LEU A 350 9.61 15.45 -0.84
N ILE A 351 9.14 16.68 -1.04
CA ILE A 351 9.71 17.88 -0.38
C ILE A 351 9.60 17.75 1.14
N ALA A 352 8.46 17.26 1.64
CA ALA A 352 8.25 17.03 3.06
C ALA A 352 9.20 15.94 3.61
N VAL A 353 9.46 14.88 2.83
CA VAL A 353 10.46 13.85 3.17
C VAL A 353 11.87 14.45 3.25
N ILE A 354 12.25 15.31 2.31
CA ILE A 354 13.57 15.96 2.24
C ILE A 354 13.83 16.93 3.41
N ALA A 355 12.78 17.45 4.04
CA ALA A 355 12.88 18.46 5.10
C ALA A 355 13.56 17.93 6.37
N THR A 356 13.44 16.63 6.69
CA THR A 356 14.12 15.96 7.81
C THR A 356 13.92 16.65 9.16
N ASN A 357 12.72 17.13 9.43
CA ASN A 357 12.36 17.80 10.68
C ASN A 357 10.89 17.52 11.05
N GLU A 358 10.49 17.89 12.26
CA GLU A 358 9.14 17.62 12.77
C GLU A 358 8.03 18.28 11.94
N GLN A 359 8.27 19.49 11.42
CA GLN A 359 7.31 20.20 10.57
C GLN A 359 7.13 19.50 9.22
N GLY A 360 8.21 18.96 8.65
CA GLY A 360 8.18 18.15 7.44
C GLY A 360 7.41 16.85 7.64
N LEU A 361 7.66 16.15 8.76
CA LEU A 361 6.92 14.93 9.11
C LEU A 361 5.42 15.21 9.29
N GLY A 362 5.06 16.19 10.11
CA GLY A 362 3.67 16.59 10.34
C GLY A 362 2.98 17.09 9.06
N GLY A 363 3.70 17.86 8.24
CA GLY A 363 3.23 18.35 6.95
C GLY A 363 2.96 17.21 5.96
N ALA A 364 3.85 16.22 5.86
CA ALA A 364 3.65 15.03 5.03
C ALA A 364 2.39 14.27 5.45
N MET A 365 2.25 14.00 6.76
CA MET A 365 1.11 13.26 7.31
C MET A 365 -0.22 13.97 7.07
N PHE A 366 -0.27 15.29 7.32
CA PHE A 366 -1.45 16.10 7.04
C PHE A 366 -1.79 16.12 5.54
N TYR A 367 -0.78 16.32 4.69
CA TYR A 367 -0.96 16.36 3.25
C TYR A 367 -1.48 15.03 2.70
N LEU A 368 -0.95 13.89 3.17
CA LEU A 368 -1.41 12.56 2.75
C LEU A 368 -2.89 12.34 3.05
N LEU A 369 -3.36 12.74 4.24
CA LEU A 369 -4.77 12.64 4.61
C LEU A 369 -5.64 13.57 3.74
N ALA A 370 -5.28 14.86 3.66
CA ALA A 370 -6.04 15.85 2.89
C ALA A 370 -6.10 15.49 1.39
N TYR A 371 -4.96 15.12 0.82
CA TYR A 371 -4.85 14.67 -0.57
C TYR A 371 -5.64 13.37 -0.78
N GLY A 372 -5.57 12.41 0.14
CA GLY A 372 -6.33 11.17 0.06
C GLY A 372 -7.85 11.42 0.00
N VAL A 373 -8.37 12.28 0.90
CA VAL A 373 -9.79 12.68 0.92
C VAL A 373 -10.18 13.35 -0.40
N ALA A 374 -9.39 14.32 -0.86
CA ALA A 374 -9.64 15.03 -2.11
C ALA A 374 -9.62 14.09 -3.32
N THR A 375 -8.69 13.13 -3.33
CA THR A 375 -8.52 12.16 -4.43
C THR A 375 -9.68 11.18 -4.51
N ILE A 376 -10.12 10.63 -3.38
CA ILE A 376 -11.31 9.76 -3.34
C ILE A 376 -12.54 10.54 -3.79
N GLY A 377 -12.71 11.78 -3.34
CA GLY A 377 -13.78 12.67 -3.79
C GLY A 377 -13.75 12.93 -5.30
N ALA A 378 -12.58 13.26 -5.86
CA ALA A 378 -12.41 13.50 -7.28
C ALA A 378 -12.77 12.26 -8.13
N PHE A 379 -12.30 11.08 -7.75
CA PHE A 379 -12.68 9.84 -8.42
C PHE A 379 -14.15 9.46 -8.21
N GLY A 380 -14.75 9.85 -7.08
CA GLY A 380 -16.19 9.77 -6.85
C GLY A 380 -16.97 10.58 -7.90
N VAL A 381 -16.55 11.82 -8.17
CA VAL A 381 -17.15 12.65 -9.24
C VAL A 381 -16.93 12.04 -10.62
N VAL A 382 -15.72 11.57 -10.93
CA VAL A 382 -15.41 10.86 -12.19
C VAL A 382 -16.25 9.61 -12.35
N SER A 383 -16.61 8.94 -11.25
CA SER A 383 -17.49 7.78 -11.31
C SER A 383 -18.91 8.13 -11.75
N LEU A 384 -19.39 9.36 -11.50
CA LEU A 384 -20.74 9.85 -11.85
C LEU A 384 -20.81 10.45 -13.25
N VAL A 385 -19.78 11.18 -13.67
CA VAL A 385 -19.72 11.85 -14.97
C VAL A 385 -19.13 10.87 -15.98
N ARG A 386 -19.98 10.12 -16.69
CA ARG A 386 -19.56 9.12 -17.69
C ARG A 386 -20.17 9.43 -19.05
N ASP A 387 -19.40 9.23 -20.11
CA ASP A 387 -19.87 9.26 -21.48
C ASP A 387 -20.75 8.04 -21.81
N SER A 388 -21.28 7.99 -23.04
CA SER A 388 -22.11 6.89 -23.53
C SER A 388 -21.38 5.54 -23.64
N THR A 389 -20.05 5.53 -23.50
CA THR A 389 -19.21 4.32 -23.43
C THR A 389 -18.93 3.90 -21.98
N GLY A 390 -19.30 4.73 -21.00
CA GLY A 390 -19.26 4.45 -19.57
C GLY A 390 -18.04 5.02 -18.84
N GLU A 391 -17.29 5.97 -19.40
CA GLU A 391 -16.15 6.64 -18.71
C GLU A 391 -16.04 8.15 -19.01
N ALA A 392 -15.29 8.89 -18.19
CA ALA A 392 -15.09 10.34 -18.26
C ALA A 392 -13.85 10.74 -19.09
#